data_AF-A0A0N7ILQ6-F1
#
_entry.id   AF-A0A0N7ILQ6-F1
#
_cell.length_a   1.000
_cell.length_b   1.000
_cell.length_c   1.000
_cell.angle_alpha   90.00
_cell.angle_beta   90.00
_cell.angle_gamma   90.00
#
_symmetry.space_group_name_H-M   'P 1'
#
loop_
_entity.id
_entity.type
_entity.pdbx_description
1 polymer ?
#
loop_
_entity_poly.entity_id
_entity_poly.type
_entity_poly.pdbx_seq_one_letter_code
_entity_poly.pdbx_strand_id
1 'polypeptide(L)'
;IEAMKAAIDTHGVGSGGSRNIGGTNHYHVSLENELADLHGKEAALLFTSGYTANEGSLTVLAAMPKDTVVFSDAKNHASIIDGLRHSGAKKHIFRHNDVAHLEELLAAAPADCPKLIVAESVYSMSGNVAPLAEIADLADKYGATTFID
;
A
#
# COMPACT_ATOMS: atom_id res chain seq x y z
N ILE A 1 11.58 12.55 21.86
CA ILE A 1 10.92 13.22 23.01
C ILE A 1 11.00 14.73 22.88
N GLU A 2 12.18 15.33 22.68
CA GLU A 2 12.29 16.81 22.59
C GLU A 2 11.47 17.42 21.42
N ALA A 3 11.50 16.80 20.23
CA ALA A 3 10.66 17.23 19.10
C ALA A 3 9.16 17.23 19.44
N MET A 4 8.69 16.25 20.23
CA MET A 4 7.29 16.18 20.65
C MET A 4 6.93 17.32 21.62
N LYS A 5 7.80 17.59 22.61
CA LYS A 5 7.57 18.69 23.57
C LYS A 5 7.51 20.04 22.85
N ALA A 6 8.47 20.30 21.97
CA ALA A 6 8.51 21.53 21.19
C ALA A 6 7.26 21.71 20.32
N ALA A 7 6.77 20.63 19.68
CA ALA A 7 5.53 20.66 18.91
C ALA A 7 4.33 20.97 19.81
N ILE A 8 4.24 20.38 21.02
CA ILE A 8 3.17 20.66 21.98
C ILE A 8 3.19 22.12 22.43
N ASP A 9 4.37 22.65 22.77
CA ASP A 9 4.52 24.02 23.26
C ASP A 9 4.12 25.07 22.20
N THR A 10 4.27 24.74 20.91
CA THR A 10 4.04 25.68 19.80
C THR A 10 2.72 25.46 19.06
N HIS A 11 2.18 24.24 19.04
CA HIS A 11 1.01 23.86 18.25
C HIS A 11 -0.10 23.19 19.08
N GLY A 12 0.11 22.97 20.38
CA GLY A 12 -0.84 22.28 21.24
C GLY A 12 -0.88 20.76 21.00
N VAL A 13 -1.97 20.13 21.40
CA VAL A 13 -2.06 18.66 21.52
C VAL A 13 -2.67 17.95 20.31
N GLY A 14 -3.15 18.68 19.31
CA GLY A 14 -3.80 18.10 18.14
C GLY A 14 -3.97 19.09 17.00
N SER A 15 -4.30 18.59 15.80
CA SER A 15 -4.46 19.42 14.60
C SER A 15 -5.74 20.27 14.61
N GLY A 16 -6.75 19.88 15.40
CA GLY A 16 -8.03 20.60 15.50
C GLY A 16 -8.96 20.45 14.28
N GLY A 17 -8.61 19.63 13.29
CA GLY A 17 -9.42 19.45 12.08
C GLY A 17 -8.93 18.34 11.15
N SER A 18 -9.66 18.10 10.07
CA SER A 18 -9.25 17.19 9.00
C SER A 18 -8.23 17.88 8.07
N ARG A 19 -7.53 17.12 7.22
CA ARG A 19 -6.57 17.69 6.26
C ARG A 19 -7.16 18.81 5.40
N ASN A 20 -8.43 18.66 5.01
CA ASN A 20 -9.16 19.64 4.20
C ASN A 20 -9.64 20.87 5.01
N ILE A 21 -9.90 20.72 6.30
CA ILE A 21 -10.49 21.78 7.14
C ILE A 21 -9.60 22.01 8.35
N GLY A 22 -8.63 22.93 8.21
CA GLY A 22 -7.79 23.44 9.31
C GLY A 22 -6.81 22.45 9.94
N GLY A 23 -6.78 21.18 9.52
CA GLY A 23 -5.97 20.13 10.15
C GLY A 23 -4.60 19.86 9.53
N THR A 24 -4.31 20.44 8.36
CA THR A 24 -2.96 20.35 7.78
C THR A 24 -2.06 21.40 8.43
N ASN A 25 -0.92 20.98 8.98
CA ASN A 25 0.09 21.87 9.53
C ASN A 25 1.49 21.54 8.99
N HIS A 26 2.48 22.35 9.35
CA HIS A 26 3.87 22.21 8.92
C HIS A 26 4.43 20.81 9.15
N TYR A 27 4.20 20.19 10.31
CA TYR A 27 4.76 18.88 10.65
C TYR A 27 4.22 17.75 9.78
N HIS A 28 2.95 17.82 9.34
CA HIS A 28 2.41 16.82 8.40
C HIS A 28 3.14 16.89 7.07
N VAL A 29 3.27 18.09 6.51
CA VAL A 29 3.92 18.30 5.20
C VAL A 29 5.41 17.93 5.26
N SER A 30 6.11 18.31 6.33
CA SER A 30 7.52 17.96 6.52
C SER A 30 7.71 16.45 6.62
N LEU A 31 6.85 15.75 7.37
CA LEU A 31 6.92 14.29 7.49
C LEU A 31 6.55 13.58 6.17
N GLU A 32 5.57 14.09 5.42
CA GLU A 32 5.25 13.58 4.08
C GLU A 32 6.43 13.70 3.12
N ASN A 33 7.13 14.83 3.12
CA ASN A 33 8.33 15.01 2.30
C ASN A 33 9.47 14.09 2.75
N GLU A 34 9.72 13.98 4.07
CA GLU A 34 10.77 13.10 4.61
C GLU A 34 10.51 11.62 4.26
N LEU A 35 9.25 11.17 4.32
CA LEU A 35 8.87 9.83 3.91
C LEU A 35 9.01 9.63 2.39
N ALA A 36 8.64 10.62 1.58
CA ALA A 36 8.82 10.57 0.14
C ALA A 36 10.32 10.42 -0.22
N ASP A 37 11.18 11.22 0.42
CA ASP A 37 12.63 11.17 0.26
C ASP A 37 13.21 9.82 0.72
N LEU A 38 12.78 9.31 1.89
CA LEU A 38 13.22 8.02 2.42
C LEU A 38 12.96 6.86 1.44
N HIS A 39 11.81 6.88 0.78
CA HIS A 39 11.41 5.83 -0.17
C HIS A 39 11.79 6.15 -1.63
N GLY A 40 12.44 7.29 -1.89
CA GLY A 40 12.76 7.73 -3.24
C GLY A 40 11.53 7.88 -4.14
N LYS A 41 10.42 8.36 -3.59
CA LYS A 41 9.14 8.58 -4.29
C LYS A 41 8.87 10.07 -4.45
N GLU A 42 8.04 10.41 -5.43
CA GLU A 42 7.68 11.81 -5.72
C GLU A 42 6.84 12.45 -4.60
N ALA A 43 6.08 11.64 -3.86
CA ALA A 43 5.24 12.08 -2.75
C ALA A 43 4.96 10.94 -1.77
N ALA A 44 4.54 11.32 -0.56
CA ALA A 44 3.94 10.42 0.42
C ALA A 44 2.66 11.06 0.98
N LEU A 45 1.79 10.23 1.56
CA LEU A 45 0.56 10.68 2.19
C LEU A 45 0.40 10.02 3.55
N LEU A 46 0.19 10.84 4.58
CA LEU A 46 0.01 10.34 5.94
C LEU A 46 -1.42 9.88 6.21
N PHE A 47 -1.50 8.76 6.90
CA PHE A 47 -2.71 8.23 7.53
C PHE A 47 -2.49 8.09 9.04
N THR A 48 -3.55 7.81 9.79
CA THR A 48 -3.49 7.69 11.26
C THR A 48 -2.82 6.40 11.72
N SER A 49 -2.72 5.40 10.85
CA SER A 49 -2.05 4.12 11.11
C SER A 49 -1.69 3.40 9.81
N GLY A 50 -0.78 2.42 9.88
CA GLY A 50 -0.52 1.52 8.74
C GLY A 50 -1.77 0.74 8.29
N TYR A 51 -2.67 0.42 9.23
CA TYR A 51 -3.94 -0.21 8.90
C TYR A 51 -4.79 0.66 7.98
N THR A 52 -5.00 1.92 8.36
CA THR A 52 -5.83 2.86 7.59
C THR A 52 -5.17 3.30 6.29
N ALA A 53 -3.83 3.30 6.24
CA ALA A 53 -3.08 3.50 5.01
C ALA A 53 -3.36 2.37 3.99
N ASN A 54 -3.24 1.11 4.41
CA ASN A 54 -3.54 -0.04 3.54
C ASN A 54 -5.01 -0.06 3.14
N GLU A 55 -5.92 -0.01 4.11
CA GLU A 55 -7.36 -0.07 3.87
C GLU A 55 -7.81 1.07 2.93
N GLY A 56 -7.44 2.31 3.26
CA GLY A 56 -7.84 3.50 2.50
C GLY A 56 -7.25 3.51 1.09
N SER A 57 -5.97 3.17 0.95
CA SER A 57 -5.31 3.15 -0.36
C SER A 57 -5.88 2.05 -1.25
N LEU A 58 -5.99 0.82 -0.73
CA LEU A 58 -6.45 -0.32 -1.53
C LEU A 58 -7.94 -0.27 -1.85
N THR A 59 -8.77 0.38 -1.02
CA THR A 59 -10.17 0.62 -1.35
C THR A 59 -10.32 1.38 -2.68
N VAL A 60 -9.38 2.30 -2.98
CA VAL A 60 -9.40 3.11 -4.20
C VAL A 60 -8.56 2.47 -5.31
N LEU A 61 -7.28 2.19 -5.04
CA LEU A 61 -6.32 1.75 -6.05
C LEU A 61 -6.67 0.39 -6.65
N ALA A 62 -7.26 -0.53 -5.87
CA ALA A 62 -7.62 -1.84 -6.40
C ALA A 62 -8.77 -1.78 -7.42
N ALA A 63 -9.56 -0.71 -7.44
CA ALA A 63 -10.67 -0.51 -8.37
C ALA A 63 -10.38 0.59 -9.42
N MET A 64 -9.15 1.12 -9.46
CA MET A 64 -8.73 2.18 -10.39
C MET A 64 -7.39 1.83 -11.07
N PRO A 65 -7.35 1.67 -12.40
CA PRO A 65 -8.43 1.91 -13.36
C PRO A 65 -9.58 0.91 -13.22
N LYS A 66 -10.71 1.19 -13.88
CA LYS A 66 -11.84 0.26 -13.91
C LYS A 66 -11.39 -1.11 -14.43
N ASP A 67 -11.99 -2.17 -13.89
CA ASP A 67 -11.72 -3.57 -14.26
C ASP A 67 -10.29 -4.05 -13.90
N THR A 68 -9.60 -3.34 -12.99
CA THR A 68 -8.35 -3.82 -12.38
C THR A 68 -8.52 -5.19 -11.74
N VAL A 69 -7.60 -6.10 -12.04
CA VAL A 69 -7.52 -7.43 -11.42
C VAL A 69 -6.39 -7.44 -10.41
N VAL A 70 -6.71 -7.81 -9.17
CA VAL A 70 -5.77 -7.85 -8.05
C VAL A 70 -5.20 -9.26 -7.86
N PHE A 71 -3.91 -9.36 -7.57
CA PHE A 71 -3.20 -10.58 -7.20
C PHE A 71 -2.62 -10.39 -5.80
N SER A 72 -3.24 -11.01 -4.79
CA SER A 72 -2.87 -10.83 -3.38
C SER A 72 -2.16 -12.08 -2.84
N ASP A 73 -1.06 -11.89 -2.11
CA ASP A 73 -0.43 -12.99 -1.37
C ASP A 73 -1.44 -13.56 -0.34
N ALA A 74 -1.43 -14.88 -0.17
CA ALA A 74 -2.32 -15.59 0.75
C ALA A 74 -2.13 -15.23 2.23
N LYS A 75 -0.98 -14.65 2.61
CA LYS A 75 -0.67 -14.26 3.99
C LYS A 75 -0.63 -12.75 4.22
N ASN A 76 -1.13 -11.96 3.27
CA ASN A 76 -1.25 -10.52 3.46
C ASN A 76 -2.04 -10.16 4.73
N HIS A 77 -1.61 -9.07 5.35
CA HIS A 77 -2.15 -8.54 6.59
C HIS A 77 -3.65 -8.23 6.48
N ALA A 78 -4.36 -8.28 7.62
CA ALA A 78 -5.81 -8.06 7.67
C ALA A 78 -6.23 -6.70 7.07
N SER A 79 -5.43 -5.65 7.26
CA SER A 79 -5.69 -4.32 6.67
C SER A 79 -5.73 -4.32 5.14
N ILE A 80 -4.84 -5.09 4.51
CA ILE A 80 -4.82 -5.30 3.06
C ILE A 80 -6.09 -6.05 2.63
N ILE A 81 -6.41 -7.15 3.32
CA ILE A 81 -7.58 -7.97 3.02
C ILE A 81 -8.87 -7.14 3.09
N ASP A 82 -8.99 -6.29 4.11
CA ASP A 82 -10.15 -5.41 4.29
C ASP A 82 -10.23 -4.34 3.22
N GLY A 83 -9.12 -3.64 2.89
CA GLY A 83 -9.09 -2.69 1.78
C GLY A 83 -9.48 -3.32 0.44
N LEU A 84 -8.96 -4.52 0.15
CA LEU A 84 -9.32 -5.28 -1.04
C LEU A 84 -10.78 -5.79 -1.02
N ARG A 85 -11.36 -6.01 0.16
CA ARG A 85 -12.79 -6.34 0.29
C ARG A 85 -13.65 -5.11 0.01
N HIS A 86 -13.30 -3.96 0.58
CA HIS A 86 -14.03 -2.70 0.43
C HIS A 86 -13.94 -2.13 -1.00
N SER A 87 -12.86 -2.39 -1.73
CA SER A 87 -12.73 -1.98 -3.14
C SER A 87 -13.75 -2.63 -4.09
N GLY A 88 -14.26 -3.82 -3.74
CA GLY A 88 -15.10 -4.63 -4.64
C GLY A 88 -14.37 -5.19 -5.87
N ALA A 89 -13.05 -5.00 -5.97
CA ALA A 89 -12.25 -5.43 -7.13
C ALA A 89 -12.21 -6.96 -7.28
N LYS A 90 -12.09 -7.42 -8.53
CA LYS A 90 -11.82 -8.83 -8.82
C LYS A 90 -10.41 -9.15 -8.31
N LYS A 91 -10.29 -10.22 -7.51
CA LYS A 91 -9.02 -10.64 -6.93
C LYS A 91 -8.77 -12.14 -7.09
N HIS A 92 -7.50 -12.47 -7.29
CA HIS A 92 -6.94 -13.82 -7.23
C HIS A 92 -5.94 -13.87 -6.08
N ILE A 93 -5.99 -14.94 -5.29
CA ILE A 93 -5.06 -15.15 -4.17
C ILE A 93 -3.99 -16.12 -4.65
N PHE A 94 -2.74 -15.67 -4.70
CA PHE A 94 -1.61 -16.55 -5.00
C PHE A 94 -1.07 -17.18 -3.71
N ARG A 95 -0.37 -18.31 -3.84
CA ARG A 95 0.12 -19.05 -2.67
C ARG A 95 1.28 -18.26 -2.09
N HIS A 96 1.41 -18.29 -0.76
CA HIS A 96 2.38 -17.45 -0.06
C HIS A 96 3.81 -17.61 -0.62
N ASN A 97 4.41 -16.50 -1.08
CA ASN A 97 5.73 -16.45 -1.72
C ASN A 97 5.91 -17.35 -2.97
N ASP A 98 4.82 -17.86 -3.57
CA ASP A 98 4.85 -18.72 -4.75
C ASP A 98 4.77 -17.88 -6.03
N VAL A 99 5.94 -17.45 -6.50
CA VAL A 99 6.12 -16.66 -7.73
C VAL A 99 5.59 -17.40 -8.96
N ALA A 100 5.71 -18.74 -9.01
CA ALA A 100 5.22 -19.52 -10.13
C ALA A 100 3.69 -19.52 -10.19
N HIS A 101 3.02 -19.62 -9.04
CA HIS A 101 1.56 -19.48 -8.98
C HIS A 101 1.10 -18.05 -9.32
N LEU A 102 1.84 -17.04 -8.88
CA LEU A 102 1.57 -15.66 -9.26
C LEU A 102 1.65 -15.49 -10.79
N GLU A 103 2.70 -16.03 -11.43
CA GLU A 103 2.85 -15.99 -12.89
C GLU A 103 1.72 -16.73 -13.61
N GLU A 104 1.32 -17.91 -13.12
CA GLU A 104 0.17 -18.66 -13.66
C GLU A 104 -1.11 -17.82 -13.67
N LEU A 105 -1.40 -17.14 -12.55
CA LEU A 105 -2.58 -16.29 -12.41
C LEU A 105 -2.49 -15.03 -13.29
N LEU A 106 -1.31 -14.41 -13.39
CA LEU A 106 -1.07 -13.26 -14.26
C LEU A 106 -1.26 -13.62 -15.73
N ALA A 107 -0.73 -14.77 -16.17
CA ALA A 107 -0.85 -15.25 -17.54
C ALA A 107 -2.29 -15.65 -17.91
N ALA A 108 -3.10 -16.08 -16.95
CA ALA A 108 -4.50 -16.42 -17.15
C ALA A 108 -5.43 -15.18 -17.20
N ALA A 109 -4.97 -14.02 -16.72
CA ALA A 109 -5.75 -12.79 -16.77
C ALA A 109 -5.77 -12.20 -18.19
N PRO A 110 -6.83 -11.44 -18.56
CA PRO A 110 -6.87 -10.74 -19.85
C PRO A 110 -5.64 -9.84 -20.03
N ALA A 111 -4.99 -9.92 -21.19
CA ALA A 111 -3.76 -9.19 -21.46
C ALA A 111 -3.92 -7.67 -21.22
N ASP A 112 -5.03 -7.10 -21.71
CA ASP A 112 -5.29 -5.65 -21.69
C ASP A 112 -5.92 -5.14 -20.38
N CYS A 113 -6.22 -6.01 -19.40
CA CYS A 113 -6.76 -5.51 -18.14
C CYS A 113 -5.64 -4.88 -17.29
N PRO A 114 -5.94 -3.82 -16.52
CA PRO A 114 -5.03 -3.33 -15.50
C PRO A 114 -4.82 -4.41 -14.42
N LYS A 115 -3.60 -4.50 -13.90
CA LYS A 115 -3.22 -5.54 -12.93
C LYS A 115 -2.55 -4.89 -11.73
N LEU A 116 -2.86 -5.37 -10.53
CA LEU A 116 -2.26 -4.92 -9.28
C LEU A 116 -1.77 -6.14 -8.48
N ILE A 117 -0.46 -6.22 -8.21
CA ILE A 117 0.13 -7.24 -7.35
C ILE A 117 0.29 -6.65 -5.95
N VAL A 118 -0.18 -7.37 -4.93
CA VAL A 118 -0.18 -6.92 -3.53
C VAL A 118 0.52 -7.94 -2.65
N ALA A 119 1.58 -7.53 -1.97
CA ALA A 119 2.39 -8.38 -1.08
C ALA A 119 2.99 -7.58 0.09
N GLU A 120 3.39 -8.27 1.15
CA GLU A 120 4.24 -7.70 2.20
C GLU A 120 5.72 -7.94 1.89
N SER A 121 6.58 -6.98 2.21
CA SER A 121 8.04 -7.11 2.14
C SER A 121 8.56 -8.11 3.17
N VAL A 122 8.06 -8.03 4.41
CA VAL A 122 8.37 -8.93 5.53
C VAL A 122 7.08 -9.29 6.27
N TYR A 123 6.72 -10.57 6.27
CA TYR A 123 5.47 -11.04 6.86
C TYR A 123 5.60 -11.17 8.38
N SER A 124 4.88 -10.33 9.12
CA SER A 124 5.00 -10.15 10.58
C SER A 124 4.95 -11.44 11.42
N MET A 125 4.15 -12.43 11.03
CA MET A 125 3.94 -13.65 11.83
C MET A 125 5.00 -14.74 11.59
N SER A 126 5.62 -14.78 10.41
CA SER A 126 6.64 -15.79 10.08
C SER A 126 8.05 -15.21 9.98
N GLY A 127 8.19 -13.90 9.77
CA GLY A 127 9.46 -13.26 9.42
C GLY A 127 9.94 -13.61 8.00
N ASN A 128 9.09 -14.22 7.18
CA ASN A 128 9.42 -14.53 5.79
C ASN A 128 9.60 -13.23 5.01
N VAL A 129 10.58 -13.20 4.12
CA VAL A 129 10.81 -12.08 3.19
C VAL A 129 10.17 -12.44 1.85
N ALA A 130 9.47 -11.49 1.22
CA ALA A 130 8.94 -11.71 -0.12
C ALA A 130 10.05 -11.73 -1.18
N PRO A 131 9.90 -12.53 -2.25
CA PRO A 131 10.75 -12.49 -3.43
C PRO A 131 10.49 -11.23 -4.27
N LEU A 132 10.82 -10.05 -3.74
CA LEU A 132 10.42 -8.76 -4.32
C LEU A 132 11.03 -8.51 -5.70
N ALA A 133 12.26 -8.99 -5.96
CA ALA A 133 12.90 -8.87 -7.27
C ALA A 133 12.11 -9.67 -8.33
N GLU A 134 11.80 -10.94 -8.03
CA GLU A 134 11.03 -11.77 -8.95
C GLU A 134 9.58 -11.26 -9.13
N ILE A 135 8.96 -10.71 -8.08
CA ILE A 135 7.64 -10.06 -8.18
C ILE A 135 7.72 -8.83 -9.09
N ALA A 136 8.77 -8.01 -8.98
CA ALA A 136 8.97 -6.85 -9.84
C ALA A 136 9.20 -7.26 -11.30
N ASP A 137 10.00 -8.30 -11.56
CA ASP A 137 10.20 -8.84 -12.91
C ASP A 137 8.89 -9.31 -13.55
N LEU A 138 8.01 -9.97 -12.77
CA LEU A 138 6.67 -10.34 -13.23
C LEU A 138 5.78 -9.11 -13.45
N ALA A 139 5.85 -8.11 -12.57
CA ALA A 139 5.09 -6.88 -12.71
C ALA A 139 5.43 -6.18 -14.03
N ASP A 140 6.72 -6.05 -14.36
CA ASP A 140 7.18 -5.49 -15.62
C ASP A 140 6.76 -6.35 -16.82
N LYS A 141 6.89 -7.68 -16.73
CA LYS A 141 6.54 -8.61 -17.80
C LYS A 141 5.04 -8.58 -18.16
N TYR A 142 4.16 -8.44 -17.18
CA TYR A 142 2.71 -8.51 -17.36
C TYR A 142 2.00 -7.14 -17.32
N GLY A 143 2.76 -6.05 -17.20
CA GLY A 143 2.23 -4.69 -17.11
C GLY A 143 1.38 -4.47 -15.86
N ALA A 144 1.82 -4.99 -14.71
CA ALA A 144 1.15 -4.84 -13.43
C ALA A 144 1.80 -3.76 -12.57
N THR A 145 0.98 -3.06 -11.79
CA THR A 145 1.46 -2.19 -10.72
C THR A 145 1.71 -3.04 -9.46
N THR A 146 2.68 -2.65 -8.63
CA THR A 146 2.95 -3.29 -7.34
C THR A 146 2.50 -2.40 -6.17
N PHE A 147 1.87 -3.02 -5.17
CA PHE A 147 1.61 -2.44 -3.86
C PHE A 147 2.33 -3.30 -2.82
N ILE A 148 3.34 -2.73 -2.17
CA ILE A 148 4.18 -3.43 -1.19
C ILE A 148 3.99 -2.79 0.18
N ASP A 149 3.64 -3.62 1.16
CA ASP A 149 3.58 -3.27 2.59
C ASP A 149 4.91 -3.65 3.28
#